data_AF-A0A4W5MC58-F1
#
_entry.id   AF-A0A4W5MC58-F1
#
_cell.length_a   1.000
_cell.length_b   1.000
_cell.length_c   1.000
_cell.angle_alpha   90.00
_cell.angle_beta   90.00
_cell.angle_gamma   90.00
#
_symmetry.space_group_name_H-M   'P 1'
#
loop_
_entity.id
_entity.type
_entity.pdbx_description
1 polymer ?
#
loop_
_entity_poly.entity_id
_entity_poly.type
_entity_poly.pdbx_seq_one_letter_code
_entity_poly.pdbx_strand_id
1 'polypeptide(L)'
;MACLMVCVCVCVYVCVCVVCVCVCSTDINECELSEKLCRNGQCVNMIGRYQCSCDTGYKSTEDRLACVDIDECTIQNGGCETFCTNSEGSYECSCRSGYALMPDLRTCTGQ
;
A
#
# COMPACT_ATOMS: atom_id res chain seq x y z
N MET A 1 8.32 28.70 3.81
CA MET A 1 7.03 28.26 3.25
C MET A 1 6.43 27.26 4.22
N ALA A 2 5.15 27.35 4.54
CA ALA A 2 4.44 26.38 5.39
C ALA A 2 2.95 26.39 5.01
N CYS A 3 2.39 25.23 4.68
CA CYS A 3 0.98 25.10 4.30
C CYS A 3 0.10 24.90 5.54
N LEU A 4 -0.09 25.97 6.32
CA LEU A 4 -1.06 25.96 7.41
C LEU A 4 -2.49 26.01 6.86
N MET A 5 -3.40 25.20 7.41
CA MET A 5 -4.83 25.42 7.27
C MET A 5 -5.22 26.73 7.97
N VAL A 6 -5.30 27.83 7.23
CA VAL A 6 -5.87 29.08 7.74
C VAL A 6 -7.37 29.08 7.47
N CYS A 7 -8.13 28.51 8.39
CA CYS A 7 -9.59 28.67 8.43
C CYS A 7 -9.93 30.14 8.75
N VAL A 8 -10.02 30.99 7.72
CA VAL A 8 -10.41 32.40 7.89
C VAL A 8 -11.93 32.48 8.16
N CYS A 9 -12.30 32.34 9.43
CA CYS A 9 -13.67 32.54 9.90
C CYS A 9 -14.08 34.02 9.80
N VAL A 10 -14.53 34.46 8.62
CA VAL A 10 -15.09 35.81 8.44
C VAL A 10 -16.50 35.86 9.03
N CYS A 11 -16.59 36.10 10.33
CA CYS A 11 -17.84 36.14 11.09
C CYS A 11 -18.68 37.40 10.80
N VAL A 12 -19.37 37.45 9.66
CA VAL A 12 -20.32 38.54 9.31
C VAL A 12 -21.67 38.34 10.04
N TYR A 13 -21.64 38.43 11.37
CA TYR A 13 -22.81 38.32 12.28
C TYR A 13 -23.53 36.96 12.29
N VAL A 14 -22.88 35.97 12.92
CA VAL A 14 -23.47 34.75 13.52
C VAL A 14 -24.07 33.71 12.54
N CYS A 15 -23.36 32.57 12.43
CA CYS A 15 -23.77 31.27 11.88
C CYS A 15 -23.96 31.12 10.36
N VAL A 16 -23.86 29.85 9.93
CA VAL A 16 -24.11 29.26 8.60
C VAL A 16 -23.08 29.55 7.49
N CYS A 17 -22.53 28.48 6.92
CA CYS A 17 -21.68 28.51 5.72
C CYS A 17 -22.55 28.48 4.47
N VAL A 18 -22.32 29.38 3.49
CA VAL A 18 -23.19 29.51 2.30
C VAL A 18 -22.44 29.53 0.95
N VAL A 19 -21.12 29.82 0.93
CA VAL A 19 -20.33 29.84 -0.31
C VAL A 19 -18.94 29.24 -0.08
N CYS A 20 -18.59 28.21 -0.85
CA CYS A 20 -17.24 27.63 -0.90
C CYS A 20 -16.68 27.78 -2.33
N VAL A 21 -15.60 28.52 -2.52
CA VAL A 21 -14.88 28.66 -3.79
C VAL A 21 -13.38 28.51 -3.53
N CYS A 22 -12.75 27.48 -4.13
CA CYS A 22 -11.38 27.08 -3.84
C CYS A 22 -10.58 26.87 -5.14
N VAL A 23 -9.90 27.93 -5.61
CA VAL A 23 -8.99 27.96 -6.77
C VAL A 23 -7.99 29.10 -6.47
N CYS A 24 -6.66 28.95 -6.46
CA CYS A 24 -5.72 27.82 -6.64
C CYS A 24 -4.42 28.17 -5.85
N SER A 25 -3.23 27.55 -5.89
CA SER A 25 -2.66 26.48 -6.75
C SER A 25 -1.53 25.67 -6.07
N THR A 26 -1.55 25.47 -4.74
CA THR A 26 -0.59 24.59 -4.07
C THR A 26 -1.22 23.25 -3.74
N ASP A 27 -0.59 22.19 -4.23
CA ASP A 27 -0.90 20.81 -3.93
C ASP A 27 -0.73 20.51 -2.42
N ILE A 28 -1.62 19.71 -1.85
CA ILE A 28 -1.55 19.32 -0.43
C ILE A 28 -0.85 17.96 -0.38
N ASN A 29 0.45 17.96 -0.08
CA ASN A 29 1.21 16.73 0.02
C ASN A 29 0.77 15.89 1.22
N GLU A 30 -0.13 14.92 1.01
CA GLU A 30 -0.67 14.12 2.12
C GLU A 30 0.39 13.20 2.73
N CYS A 31 1.44 12.84 1.99
CA CYS A 31 2.55 12.03 2.49
C CYS A 31 3.30 12.73 3.64
N GLU A 32 3.37 14.06 3.64
CA GLU A 32 3.96 14.86 4.73
C GLU A 32 2.98 15.06 5.91
N LEU A 33 1.68 14.76 5.72
CA LEU A 33 0.65 14.83 6.76
C LEU A 33 0.50 13.52 7.53
N SER A 34 0.87 12.37 6.95
CA SER A 34 0.80 11.06 7.60
C SER A 34 1.72 10.02 6.95
N GLU A 35 2.77 9.64 7.68
CA GLU A 35 3.67 8.53 7.34
C GLU A 35 2.96 7.17 7.19
N LYS A 36 1.70 7.05 7.62
CA LYS A 36 0.94 5.78 7.67
C LYS A 36 -0.12 5.63 6.59
N LEU A 37 -0.14 6.50 5.58
CA LEU A 37 -1.06 6.36 4.43
C LEU A 37 -0.78 5.08 3.64
N CYS A 38 0.48 4.81 3.32
CA CYS A 38 0.92 3.63 2.59
C CYS A 38 1.56 2.63 3.55
N ARG A 39 0.75 1.76 4.16
CA ARG A 39 1.28 0.53 4.78
C ARG A 39 1.87 -0.35 3.67
N ASN A 40 3.07 -0.88 3.88
CA ASN A 40 3.77 -1.79 2.95
C ASN A 40 4.02 -1.15 1.56
N GLY A 41 4.40 0.13 1.56
CA GLY A 41 4.82 0.87 0.38
C GLY A 41 5.23 2.31 0.67
N GLN A 42 5.70 3.02 -0.34
CA GLN A 42 6.06 4.44 -0.28
C GLN A 42 4.90 5.32 -0.75
N CYS A 43 4.62 6.40 -0.01
CA CYS A 43 3.66 7.42 -0.44
C CYS A 43 4.28 8.32 -1.52
N VAL A 44 3.59 8.47 -2.65
CA VAL A 44 3.99 9.32 -3.78
C VAL A 44 2.94 10.39 -3.99
N ASN A 45 3.33 11.64 -3.72
CA ASN A 45 2.46 12.80 -3.90
C ASN A 45 2.21 13.09 -5.39
N MET A 46 0.98 13.45 -5.74
CA MET A 46 0.54 13.85 -7.09
C MET A 46 -0.42 15.04 -7.00
N ILE A 47 -0.53 15.83 -8.06
CA ILE A 47 -1.38 17.04 -8.05
C ILE A 47 -2.86 16.66 -7.79
N GLY A 48 -3.35 16.99 -6.59
CA GLY A 48 -4.71 16.74 -6.12
C GLY A 48 -4.98 15.35 -5.53
N ARG A 49 -3.94 14.52 -5.25
CA ARG A 49 -4.04 13.23 -4.54
C ARG A 49 -2.66 12.65 -4.21
N TYR A 50 -2.56 11.77 -3.23
CA TYR A 50 -1.45 10.80 -3.18
C TYR A 50 -1.74 9.52 -3.99
N GLN A 51 -0.72 8.68 -4.16
CA GLN A 51 -0.84 7.27 -4.51
C GLN A 51 0.25 6.46 -3.81
N CYS A 52 0.01 5.18 -3.55
CA CYS A 52 1.02 4.29 -2.96
C CYS A 52 1.83 3.55 -4.05
N SER A 53 3.16 3.62 -3.93
CA SER A 53 4.11 2.78 -4.66
C SER A 53 4.49 1.62 -3.77
N CYS A 54 3.92 0.45 -4.02
CA CYS A 54 4.02 -0.70 -3.11
C CYS A 54 5.39 -1.37 -3.11
N ASP A 55 5.75 -1.94 -1.96
CA ASP A 55 6.98 -2.73 -1.80
C ASP A 55 6.86 -4.08 -2.54
N THR A 56 7.98 -4.77 -2.75
CA THR A 56 7.99 -6.14 -3.30
C THR A 56 7.12 -7.07 -2.45
N GLY A 57 6.31 -7.92 -3.09
CA GLY A 57 5.30 -8.75 -2.42
C GLY A 57 3.92 -8.07 -2.28
N TYR A 58 3.80 -6.78 -2.63
CA TYR A 58 2.56 -6.02 -2.52
C TYR A 58 2.11 -5.39 -3.84
N LYS A 59 0.80 -5.33 -4.06
CA LYS A 59 0.14 -4.69 -5.21
C LYS A 59 -0.71 -3.53 -4.73
N SER A 60 -0.86 -2.50 -5.56
CA SER A 60 -1.78 -1.40 -5.27
C SER A 60 -3.24 -1.83 -5.44
N THR A 61 -4.13 -1.23 -4.66
CA THR A 61 -5.58 -1.30 -4.85
C THR A 61 -6.01 -0.58 -6.13
N GLU A 62 -7.26 -0.77 -6.58
CA GLU A 62 -7.76 -0.18 -7.85
C GLU A 62 -7.70 1.35 -7.84
N ASP A 63 -7.99 1.96 -6.69
CA ASP A 63 -7.88 3.38 -6.38
C ASP A 63 -6.43 3.85 -6.10
N ARG A 64 -5.53 2.90 -5.85
CA ARG A 64 -4.08 3.08 -5.56
C ARG A 64 -3.74 3.82 -4.27
N LEU A 65 -4.68 3.93 -3.33
CA LEU A 65 -4.44 4.58 -2.03
C LEU A 65 -3.95 3.62 -0.94
N ALA A 66 -3.90 2.32 -1.22
CA ALA A 66 -3.32 1.33 -0.32
C ALA A 66 -2.52 0.27 -1.09
N CYS A 67 -1.65 -0.43 -0.36
CA CYS A 67 -0.95 -1.63 -0.81
C CYS A 67 -1.51 -2.84 -0.10
N VAL A 68 -1.86 -3.86 -0.87
CA VAL A 68 -2.39 -5.13 -0.39
C VAL A 68 -1.47 -6.27 -0.82
N ASP A 69 -1.47 -7.31 -0.01
CA ASP A 69 -0.65 -8.49 -0.18
C ASP A 69 -0.89 -9.19 -1.54
N ILE A 70 0.18 -9.71 -2.16
CA ILE A 70 0.08 -10.56 -3.35
C ILE A 70 0.12 -12.00 -2.87
N ASP A 71 -1.03 -12.68 -2.87
CA ASP A 71 -1.04 -14.13 -2.65
C ASP A 71 -0.39 -14.86 -3.84
N GLU A 72 0.93 -15.10 -3.78
CA GLU A 72 1.63 -15.82 -4.84
C GLU A 72 1.22 -17.31 -4.92
N CYS A 73 0.66 -17.88 -3.86
CA CYS A 73 0.14 -19.24 -3.89
C CYS A 73 -1.06 -19.37 -4.86
N THR A 74 -1.87 -18.32 -5.04
CA THR A 74 -2.87 -18.29 -6.14
C THR A 74 -2.25 -18.25 -7.54
N ILE A 75 -0.98 -17.89 -7.68
CA ILE A 75 -0.27 -17.73 -8.96
C ILE A 75 0.72 -18.89 -9.15
N GLN A 76 0.21 -20.00 -9.72
CA GLN A 76 1.01 -21.21 -9.96
C GLN A 76 1.66 -21.78 -8.69
N ASN A 77 0.96 -21.74 -7.54
CA ASN A 77 1.43 -22.26 -6.25
C ASN A 77 2.76 -21.63 -5.78
N GLY A 78 3.01 -20.35 -6.10
CA GLY A 78 4.30 -19.67 -5.85
C GLY A 78 5.49 -20.25 -6.62
N GLY A 79 5.28 -21.24 -7.49
CA GLY A 79 6.33 -22.10 -8.03
C GLY A 79 6.84 -23.17 -7.05
N CYS A 80 6.16 -23.40 -5.92
CA CYS A 80 6.45 -24.48 -4.98
C CYS A 80 6.03 -25.85 -5.54
N GLU A 81 6.87 -26.88 -5.36
CA GLU A 81 6.59 -28.23 -5.88
C GLU A 81 5.38 -28.90 -5.21
N THR A 82 5.20 -28.72 -3.89
CA THR A 82 4.14 -29.40 -3.13
C THR A 82 3.21 -28.46 -2.39
N PHE A 83 3.65 -27.79 -1.32
CA PHE A 83 2.81 -26.85 -0.56
C PHE A 83 3.37 -25.42 -0.62
N CYS A 84 2.47 -24.45 -0.77
CA CYS A 84 2.74 -23.02 -0.68
C CYS A 84 1.93 -22.44 0.47
N THR A 85 2.56 -21.62 1.32
CA THR A 85 1.92 -20.88 2.41
C THR A 85 2.15 -19.39 2.18
N ASN A 86 1.07 -18.61 2.07
CA ASN A 86 1.15 -17.16 1.89
C ASN A 86 1.38 -16.43 3.23
N SER A 87 2.09 -15.30 3.20
CA SER A 87 2.39 -14.44 4.36
C SER A 87 2.49 -12.97 3.95
N GLU A 88 2.48 -12.01 4.89
CA GLU A 88 2.56 -10.58 4.52
C GLU A 88 3.88 -10.25 3.79
N GLY A 89 3.80 -10.04 2.48
CA GLY A 89 4.89 -9.63 1.60
C GLY A 89 5.80 -10.75 1.08
N SER A 90 5.43 -12.02 1.30
CA SER A 90 6.17 -13.19 0.83
C SER A 90 5.35 -14.47 0.95
N TYR A 91 5.81 -15.55 0.34
CA TYR A 91 5.30 -16.91 0.53
C TYR A 91 6.45 -17.83 0.97
N GLU A 92 6.11 -18.96 1.59
CA GLU A 92 7.04 -20.04 1.91
C GLU A 92 6.58 -21.35 1.25
N CYS A 93 7.51 -22.03 0.59
CA CYS A 93 7.30 -23.40 0.10
C CYS A 93 7.62 -24.40 1.20
N SER A 94 6.81 -25.46 1.33
CA SER A 94 7.08 -26.56 2.27
C SER A 94 6.83 -27.92 1.64
N CYS A 95 7.60 -28.93 2.09
CA CYS A 95 7.61 -30.27 1.51
C CYS A 95 6.75 -31.26 2.30
N ARG A 96 6.32 -32.33 1.62
CA ARG A 96 5.64 -33.47 2.26
C ARG A 96 6.61 -34.21 3.20
N SER A 97 6.08 -34.75 4.30
CA SER A 97 6.84 -35.58 5.24
C SER A 97 7.67 -36.66 4.53
N GLY A 98 8.98 -36.70 4.82
CA GLY A 98 9.96 -37.56 4.13
C GLY A 98 10.75 -36.85 3.01
N TYR A 99 10.43 -35.59 2.71
CA TYR A 99 11.15 -34.77 1.72
C TYR A 99 11.71 -33.50 2.39
N ALA A 100 12.89 -33.07 1.95
CA ALA A 100 13.57 -31.85 2.36
C ALA A 100 13.49 -30.78 1.27
N LEU A 101 13.30 -29.52 1.67
CA LEU A 101 13.30 -28.38 0.76
C LEU A 101 14.72 -28.10 0.25
N MET A 102 14.85 -27.90 -1.06
CA MET A 102 16.13 -27.63 -1.72
C MET A 102 16.57 -26.16 -1.55
N PRO A 103 17.86 -25.83 -1.82
CA PRO A 103 18.39 -24.47 -1.70
C PRO A 103 17.78 -23.43 -2.67
N ASP A 104 16.93 -23.86 -3.60
CA ASP A 104 16.11 -22.99 -4.46
C ASP A 104 14.82 -22.51 -3.77
N LEU A 105 14.57 -22.99 -2.55
CA LEU A 105 13.37 -22.75 -1.73
C LEU A 105 12.06 -23.15 -2.40
N ARG A 106 12.06 -24.08 -3.36
CA ARG A 106 10.88 -24.49 -4.14
C ARG A 106 10.76 -25.98 -4.38
N THR A 107 11.87 -26.66 -4.65
CA THR A 107 11.91 -28.08 -5.03
C THR A 107 12.09 -28.97 -3.80
N CYS A 108 11.55 -30.20 -3.81
CA CYS A 108 11.56 -31.13 -2.70
C CYS A 108 12.33 -32.41 -3.04
N THR A 109 13.48 -32.65 -2.42
CA THR A 109 14.22 -33.92 -2.55
C THR A 109 13.77 -34.92 -1.48
N GLY A 110 13.61 -36.19 -1.84
CA GLY A 110 13.47 -37.26 -0.86
C GLY A 110 14.76 -37.44 -0.03
N GLN A 111 14.61 -37.97 1.19
CA GLN A 111 15.70 -38.45 2.05
C GLN A 111 15.69 -39.97 2.18
#